data_AF-A0A3L6TTU2-F1
#
_entry.id   AF-A0A3L6TTU2-F1
#
_cell.length_a   1.000
_cell.length_b   1.000
_cell.length_c   1.000
_cell.angle_alpha   90.00
_cell.angle_beta   90.00
_cell.angle_gamma   90.00
#
_symmetry.space_group_name_H-M   'P 1'
#
loop_
_entity.id
_entity.type
_entity.pdbx_description
1 polymer ?
#
loop_
_entity_poly.entity_id
_entity_poly.type
_entity_poly.pdbx_seq_one_letter_code
_entity_poly.pdbx_strand_id
1 'polypeptide(L)'
;MQGSSSVILSRKFIEYCIVGMDNLPRTLLMYYTNMPLPHRKYFQTVLCNSPEFNRTVVNHDLHYSTWDASSKNEPGLLTMADVENMTKSGAAFGTRFPKDDPVLDHIDAEILHRLPGQFVTGGWCIGVGDDSPCDVPGNLDVLRPGPAAARVAKFLAERLSYRSFYSQQCIWD
;
A
#
# COMPACT_ATOMS: atom_id res chain seq x y z
N MET A 1 -19.64 5.25 2.51
CA MET A 1 -18.22 5.08 2.85
C MET A 1 -17.36 5.65 1.73
N GLN A 2 -16.29 6.35 2.07
CA GLN A 2 -15.30 6.87 1.12
C GLN A 2 -13.92 6.62 1.72
N GLY A 3 -12.96 6.18 0.91
CA GLY A 3 -11.61 5.86 1.35
C GLY A 3 -10.54 6.36 0.37
N SER A 4 -9.34 5.81 0.55
CA SER A 4 -8.22 5.96 -0.39
C SER A 4 -8.53 5.29 -1.72
N SER A 5 -7.95 5.82 -2.79
CA SER A 5 -7.95 5.18 -4.11
C SER A 5 -6.96 4.03 -4.20
N SER A 6 -5.96 4.02 -3.32
CA SER A 6 -4.95 2.97 -3.22
C SER A 6 -5.39 1.93 -2.20
N VAL A 7 -5.46 0.67 -2.60
CA VAL A 7 -5.93 -0.44 -1.77
C VAL A 7 -5.06 -1.67 -1.96
N ILE A 8 -4.88 -2.44 -0.90
CA ILE A 8 -4.21 -3.74 -0.93
C ILE A 8 -5.26 -4.79 -0.62
N LEU A 9 -5.46 -5.72 -1.55
CA LEU A 9 -6.57 -6.67 -1.51
C LEU A 9 -6.00 -8.10 -1.53
N SER A 10 -6.56 -8.96 -0.70
CA SER A 10 -6.18 -10.37 -0.69
C SER A 10 -6.68 -11.08 -1.95
N ARG A 11 -5.94 -12.09 -2.40
CA ARG A 11 -6.33 -12.93 -3.54
C ARG A 11 -7.76 -13.48 -3.38
N LYS A 12 -8.10 -13.96 -2.18
CA LYS A 12 -9.43 -14.49 -1.85
C LYS A 12 -10.55 -13.47 -2.06
N PHE A 13 -10.33 -12.22 -1.65
CA PHE A 13 -11.32 -11.16 -1.84
C PHE A 13 -11.48 -10.77 -3.32
N ILE A 14 -10.37 -10.73 -4.08
CA ILE A 14 -10.43 -10.51 -5.52
C ILE A 14 -11.18 -11.63 -6.23
N GLU A 15 -10.90 -12.89 -5.88
CA GLU A 15 -11.64 -14.05 -6.40
C GLU A 15 -13.14 -13.93 -6.13
N TYR A 16 -13.52 -13.52 -4.92
CA TYR A 16 -14.93 -13.23 -4.59
C TYR A 16 -15.52 -12.11 -5.46
N CYS A 17 -14.75 -11.06 -5.79
CA CYS A 17 -15.22 -9.97 -6.64
C CYS A 17 -15.42 -10.38 -8.11
N ILE A 18 -14.65 -11.35 -8.60
CA ILE A 18 -14.67 -11.76 -10.03
C ILE A 18 -15.54 -12.99 -10.28
N VAL A 19 -15.70 -13.89 -9.30
CA VAL A 19 -16.43 -15.16 -9.46
C VAL A 19 -17.89 -14.97 -9.08
N GLY A 20 -18.80 -15.33 -10.01
CA GLY A 20 -20.24 -15.30 -9.82
C GLY A 20 -20.92 -14.21 -10.64
N MET A 21 -22.10 -14.52 -11.17
CA MET A 21 -22.86 -13.58 -12.02
C MET A 21 -23.90 -12.79 -11.23
N ASP A 22 -24.50 -13.40 -10.19
CA ASP A 22 -25.49 -12.76 -9.31
C ASP A 22 -24.95 -12.63 -7.88
N ASN A 23 -23.94 -11.77 -7.71
CA ASN A 23 -23.35 -11.49 -6.41
C ASN A 23 -23.33 -9.98 -6.09
N LEU A 24 -23.12 -9.64 -4.82
CA LEU A 24 -23.02 -8.26 -4.35
C LEU A 24 -21.93 -7.45 -5.09
N PRO A 25 -20.69 -7.96 -5.30
CA PRO A 25 -19.68 -7.27 -6.11
C PRO A 25 -20.18 -6.85 -7.49
N ARG A 26 -20.85 -7.76 -8.23
CA ARG A 26 -21.33 -7.47 -9.59
C ARG A 26 -22.43 -6.41 -9.60
N THR A 27 -23.38 -6.49 -8.66
CA THR A 27 -24.43 -5.47 -8.49
C THR A 27 -23.84 -4.10 -8.17
N LEU A 28 -22.90 -4.04 -7.21
CA LEU A 28 -22.22 -2.80 -6.86
C LEU A 28 -21.33 -2.28 -7.99
N LEU A 29 -20.75 -3.16 -8.81
CA LEU A 29 -19.93 -2.75 -9.94
C LEU A 29 -20.78 -1.97 -10.94
N MET A 30 -21.95 -2.49 -11.34
CA MET A 30 -22.85 -1.79 -12.26
C MET A 30 -23.37 -0.45 -11.69
N TYR A 31 -23.55 -0.38 -10.38
CA TYR A 31 -23.93 0.86 -9.71
C TYR A 31 -22.79 1.89 -9.73
N TYR A 32 -21.60 1.49 -9.28
CA TYR A 32 -20.46 2.39 -9.14
C TYR A 32 -19.86 2.81 -10.50
N THR A 33 -20.02 2.06 -11.59
CA THR A 33 -19.59 2.51 -12.93
C THR A 33 -20.25 3.82 -13.37
N ASN A 34 -21.40 4.19 -12.77
CA ASN A 34 -22.13 5.42 -13.06
C ASN A 34 -21.94 6.50 -11.97
N MET A 35 -20.97 6.33 -11.07
CA MET A 35 -20.72 7.23 -9.94
C MET A 35 -19.36 7.92 -10.03
N PRO A 36 -19.23 9.16 -9.52
CA PRO A 36 -17.93 9.82 -9.45
C PRO A 36 -17.01 9.14 -8.42
N LEU A 37 -15.74 9.01 -8.81
CA LEU A 37 -14.64 8.40 -8.02
C LEU A 37 -14.98 6.99 -7.49
N PRO A 38 -15.35 6.04 -8.36
CA PRO A 38 -15.80 4.72 -7.93
C PRO A 38 -14.70 3.93 -7.24
N HIS A 39 -13.44 4.14 -7.64
CA HIS A 39 -12.26 3.52 -7.03
C HIS A 39 -12.04 3.89 -5.55
N ARG A 40 -12.67 4.96 -5.05
CA ARG A 40 -12.62 5.35 -3.62
C ARG A 40 -13.75 4.75 -2.78
N LYS A 41 -14.67 4.01 -3.41
CA LYS A 41 -15.92 3.56 -2.79
C LYS A 41 -16.19 2.08 -3.02
N TYR A 42 -15.94 1.57 -4.22
CA TYR A 42 -16.35 0.24 -4.66
C TYR A 42 -15.83 -0.86 -3.72
N PHE A 43 -14.50 -1.00 -3.61
CA PHE A 43 -13.92 -2.08 -2.80
C PHE A 43 -14.24 -1.93 -1.32
N GLN A 44 -14.24 -0.71 -0.79
CA GLN A 44 -14.59 -0.44 0.61
C GLN A 44 -16.03 -0.88 0.90
N THR A 45 -16.98 -0.54 0.02
CA THR A 45 -18.38 -0.94 0.16
C THR A 45 -18.55 -2.44 0.02
N VAL A 46 -17.97 -3.08 -1.00
CA VAL A 46 -18.06 -4.54 -1.19
C VAL A 46 -17.51 -5.27 0.03
N LEU A 47 -16.33 -4.88 0.51
CA LEU A 47 -15.64 -5.52 1.63
C LEU A 47 -16.43 -5.37 2.93
N CYS A 48 -16.90 -4.16 3.24
CA CYS A 48 -17.70 -3.93 4.44
C CYS A 48 -19.08 -4.57 4.41
N ASN A 49 -19.65 -4.85 3.23
CA ASN A 49 -20.99 -5.43 3.09
C ASN A 49 -20.97 -6.95 2.79
N SER A 50 -19.80 -7.58 2.84
CA SER A 50 -19.66 -9.03 2.63
C SER A 50 -19.33 -9.72 3.95
N PRO A 51 -20.23 -10.56 4.51
CA PRO A 51 -20.03 -11.20 5.82
C PRO A 51 -18.74 -12.02 5.94
N GLU A 52 -18.22 -12.54 4.83
CA GLU A 52 -16.96 -13.28 4.79
C GLU A 52 -15.72 -12.38 4.98
N PHE A 53 -15.82 -11.08 4.69
CA PHE A 53 -14.68 -10.15 4.61
C PHE A 53 -14.81 -8.92 5.51
N ASN A 54 -15.99 -8.60 6.03
CA ASN A 54 -16.24 -7.39 6.81
C ASN A 54 -15.44 -7.29 8.13
N ARG A 55 -14.85 -8.41 8.59
CA ARG A 55 -13.99 -8.51 9.76
C ARG A 55 -12.51 -8.75 9.44
N THR A 56 -12.11 -8.63 8.18
CA THR A 56 -10.71 -8.79 7.75
C THR A 56 -10.05 -7.44 7.42
N VAL A 57 -10.68 -6.33 7.80
CA VAL A 57 -10.29 -4.99 7.35
C VAL A 57 -9.10 -4.50 8.19
N VAL A 58 -8.04 -4.06 7.53
CA VAL A 58 -7.07 -3.16 8.15
C VAL A 58 -7.35 -1.77 7.60
N ASN A 59 -7.84 -0.85 8.43
CA ASN A 59 -8.27 0.48 7.99
C ASN A 59 -7.08 1.43 7.76
N HIS A 60 -6.19 1.05 6.83
CA HIS A 60 -5.01 1.80 6.45
C HIS A 60 -4.54 1.38 5.05
N ASP A 61 -4.17 2.31 4.17
CA ASP A 61 -3.73 2.04 2.79
C ASP A 61 -2.21 1.85 2.65
N LEU A 62 -1.49 1.92 3.77
CA LEU A 62 -0.02 1.85 3.90
C LEU A 62 0.74 3.00 3.23
N HIS A 63 0.07 4.10 2.89
CA HIS A 63 0.72 5.28 2.34
C HIS A 63 1.06 6.28 3.47
N TYR A 64 2.25 6.84 3.41
CA TYR A 64 2.59 8.09 4.07
C TYR A 64 2.07 9.24 3.20
N SER A 65 1.46 10.22 3.84
CA SER A 65 0.88 11.38 3.18
C SER A 65 0.92 12.55 4.15
N THR A 66 1.32 13.71 3.67
CA THR A 66 1.15 14.97 4.40
C THR A 66 -0.17 15.58 4.00
N TRP A 67 -0.84 16.25 4.93
CA TRP A 67 -2.04 17.05 4.66
C TRP A 67 -1.71 18.45 5.13
N ASP A 68 -1.65 19.40 4.20
CA ASP A 68 -1.52 20.79 4.58
C ASP A 68 -2.89 21.31 5.03
N ALA A 69 -2.92 22.28 5.94
CA ALA A 69 -4.17 22.83 6.48
C ALA A 69 -5.03 23.55 5.43
N SER A 70 -4.47 23.88 4.26
CA SER A 70 -5.14 24.57 3.14
C SER A 70 -5.71 23.62 2.07
N SER A 71 -5.20 22.39 1.95
CA SER A 71 -5.53 21.41 0.92
C SER A 71 -6.65 20.51 1.44
N LYS A 72 -7.90 20.86 1.12
CA LYS A 72 -9.06 20.09 1.62
C LYS A 72 -9.31 18.78 0.86
N ASN A 73 -8.76 18.62 -0.34
CA ASN A 73 -9.21 17.57 -1.27
C ASN A 73 -8.14 16.53 -1.64
N GLU A 74 -6.85 16.86 -1.52
CA GLU A 74 -5.76 15.97 -1.90
C GLU A 74 -4.57 16.10 -0.93
N PRO A 75 -3.77 15.03 -0.73
CA PRO A 75 -2.53 15.09 0.05
C PRO A 75 -1.53 16.13 -0.46
N GLY A 76 -0.66 16.66 0.38
CA GLY A 76 0.46 17.50 -0.03
C GLY A 76 1.48 16.76 -0.89
N LEU A 77 2.36 17.50 -1.54
CA LEU A 77 3.53 16.94 -2.22
C LEU A 77 4.62 16.64 -1.19
N LEU A 78 5.17 15.42 -1.22
CA LEU A 78 6.28 15.00 -0.39
C LEU A 78 7.60 15.52 -0.95
N THR A 79 8.38 16.19 -0.10
CA THR A 79 9.67 16.79 -0.46
C THR A 79 10.79 16.19 0.39
N MET A 80 12.03 16.64 0.17
CA MET A 80 13.18 16.29 1.01
C MET A 80 12.94 16.50 2.51
N ALA A 81 12.14 17.49 2.90
CA ALA A 81 11.81 17.76 4.30
C ALA A 81 10.98 16.64 4.96
N ASP A 82 10.28 15.84 4.16
CA ASP A 82 9.37 14.80 4.64
C ASP A 82 10.03 13.42 4.75
N VAL A 83 11.21 13.22 4.14
CA VAL A 83 11.85 11.90 4.01
C VAL A 83 12.08 11.23 5.35
N GLU A 84 12.56 11.98 6.34
CA GLU A 84 12.84 11.43 7.67
C GLU A 84 11.54 10.93 8.33
N ASN A 85 10.49 11.73 8.30
CA ASN A 85 9.19 11.37 8.87
C ASN A 85 8.53 10.22 8.11
N MET A 86 8.62 10.24 6.77
CA MET A 86 8.15 9.17 5.90
C MET A 86 8.83 7.85 6.26
N THR A 87 10.15 7.85 6.39
CA THR A 87 10.94 6.64 6.71
C THR A 87 10.64 6.13 8.12
N LYS A 88 10.48 7.03 9.09
CA LYS A 88 10.11 6.69 10.47
C LYS A 88 8.68 6.18 10.60
N SER A 89 7.77 6.58 9.71
CA SER A 89 6.36 6.21 9.78
C SER A 89 6.13 4.70 9.68
N GLY A 90 7.02 3.96 9.01
CA GLY A 90 6.86 2.52 8.74
C GLY A 90 5.84 2.20 7.65
N ALA A 91 5.25 3.21 7.00
CA ALA A 91 4.43 3.05 5.81
C ALA A 91 5.26 2.44 4.66
N ALA A 92 4.63 1.61 3.84
CA ALA A 92 5.30 0.93 2.73
C ALA A 92 5.44 1.84 1.50
N PHE A 93 4.57 2.84 1.36
CA PHE A 93 4.52 3.74 0.22
C PHE A 93 4.51 5.20 0.68
N GLY A 94 5.03 6.09 -0.14
CA GLY A 94 4.73 7.53 -0.09
C GLY A 94 3.85 7.89 -1.27
N THR A 95 2.93 8.85 -1.10
CA THR A 95 2.11 9.36 -2.20
C THR A 95 2.47 10.78 -2.55
N ARG A 96 2.33 11.11 -3.84
CA ARG A 96 2.55 12.44 -4.42
C ARG A 96 3.96 12.97 -4.19
N PHE A 97 4.81 12.79 -5.19
CA PHE A 97 6.10 13.46 -5.30
C PHE A 97 6.01 14.53 -6.40
N PRO A 98 6.64 15.70 -6.23
CA PRO A 98 6.74 16.66 -7.32
C PRO A 98 7.51 16.03 -8.48
N LYS A 99 7.12 16.42 -9.68
CA LYS A 99 7.81 15.97 -10.89
C LYS A 99 9.24 16.51 -10.89
N ASP A 100 10.20 15.66 -11.25
CA ASP A 100 11.61 16.01 -11.39
C ASP A 100 12.25 16.53 -10.07
N ASP A 101 11.70 16.13 -8.92
CA ASP A 101 12.20 16.49 -7.59
C ASP A 101 13.28 15.50 -7.10
N PRO A 102 14.41 15.98 -6.54
CA PRO A 102 15.52 15.14 -6.09
C PRO A 102 15.16 14.20 -4.93
N VAL A 103 13.98 14.35 -4.31
CA VAL A 103 13.49 13.43 -3.27
C VAL A 103 13.45 11.98 -3.75
N LEU A 104 13.11 11.72 -5.01
CA LEU A 104 13.06 10.36 -5.54
C LEU A 104 14.47 9.76 -5.70
N ASP A 105 15.44 10.56 -6.17
CA ASP A 105 16.84 10.14 -6.26
C ASP A 105 17.42 9.85 -4.87
N HIS A 106 17.05 10.66 -3.88
CA HIS A 106 17.44 10.44 -2.50
C HIS A 106 16.83 9.17 -1.90
N ILE A 107 15.55 8.88 -2.17
CA ILE A 107 14.90 7.62 -1.77
C ILE A 107 15.62 6.43 -2.41
N ASP A 108 15.92 6.52 -3.70
CA ASP A 108 16.63 5.47 -4.42
C ASP A 108 18.00 5.18 -3.80
N ALA A 109 18.81 6.21 -3.56
CA ALA A 109 20.16 6.05 -3.02
C ALA A 109 20.17 5.61 -1.55
N GLU A 110 19.41 6.29 -0.68
CA GLU A 110 19.56 6.17 0.78
C GLU A 110 18.61 5.14 1.41
N ILE A 111 17.45 4.89 0.79
CA ILE A 111 16.44 3.98 1.35
C ILE A 111 16.42 2.65 0.59
N LEU A 112 16.45 2.71 -0.74
CA LEU A 112 16.38 1.52 -1.59
C LEU A 112 17.76 0.98 -1.97
N HIS A 113 18.83 1.73 -1.67
CA HIS A 113 20.22 1.40 -2.01
C HIS A 113 20.39 1.01 -3.49
N ARG A 114 19.79 1.83 -4.35
CA ARG A 114 19.69 1.64 -5.80
C ARG A 114 20.50 2.70 -6.51
N LEU A 115 21.40 2.28 -7.39
CA LEU A 115 22.13 3.20 -8.27
C LEU A 115 21.23 3.67 -9.44
N PRO A 116 21.50 4.86 -10.00
CA PRO A 116 20.75 5.36 -11.15
C PRO A 116 20.71 4.35 -12.30
N GLY A 117 19.50 4.10 -12.83
CA GLY A 117 19.28 3.17 -13.93
C GLY A 117 19.32 1.68 -13.55
N GLN A 118 19.58 1.34 -12.28
CA GLN A 118 19.54 -0.05 -11.80
C GLN A 118 18.20 -0.37 -11.14
N PHE A 119 17.94 -1.66 -10.93
CA PHE A 119 16.80 -2.16 -10.17
C PHE A 119 17.14 -2.22 -8.67
N VAL A 120 16.11 -2.19 -7.81
CA VAL A 120 16.29 -2.45 -6.38
C VAL A 120 16.77 -3.89 -6.21
N THR A 121 17.84 -4.08 -5.45
CA THR A 121 18.37 -5.41 -5.15
C THR A 121 17.50 -6.11 -4.10
N GLY A 122 17.40 -7.44 -4.16
CA GLY A 122 16.49 -8.19 -3.30
C GLY A 122 16.98 -9.59 -2.99
N GLY A 123 16.14 -10.37 -2.30
CA GLY A 123 16.46 -11.76 -1.93
C GLY A 123 16.68 -12.69 -3.12
N TRP A 124 16.23 -12.28 -4.31
CA TRP A 124 16.43 -12.96 -5.59
C TRP A 124 17.78 -12.64 -6.26
N CYS A 125 18.60 -11.74 -5.72
CA CYS A 125 19.92 -11.43 -6.27
C CYS A 125 20.95 -12.40 -5.69
N ILE A 126 21.45 -13.34 -6.51
CA ILE A 126 22.37 -14.42 -6.09
C ILE A 126 23.75 -14.35 -6.76
N GLY A 127 24.07 -13.23 -7.42
CA GLY A 127 25.40 -12.94 -7.95
C GLY A 127 26.48 -12.97 -6.87
N VAL A 128 27.71 -13.31 -7.26
CA VAL A 128 28.86 -13.41 -6.36
C VAL A 128 29.74 -12.19 -6.55
N GLY A 129 29.93 -11.40 -5.48
CA GLY A 129 30.73 -10.17 -5.49
C GLY A 129 29.92 -8.93 -5.11
N ASP A 130 30.59 -7.90 -4.59
CA ASP A 130 29.94 -6.64 -4.15
C ASP A 130 29.47 -5.78 -5.33
N ASP A 131 30.11 -5.91 -6.50
CA ASP A 131 29.86 -5.04 -7.65
C ASP A 131 28.61 -5.44 -8.46
N SER A 132 28.16 -6.70 -8.38
CA SER A 132 27.04 -7.19 -9.20
C SER A 132 26.13 -8.25 -8.58
N PRO A 133 25.51 -7.97 -7.42
CA PRO A 133 24.69 -8.95 -6.70
C PRO A 133 23.51 -9.49 -7.53
N CYS A 134 23.02 -8.75 -8.53
CA CYS A 134 21.84 -9.12 -9.34
C CYS A 134 22.14 -9.56 -10.78
N ASP A 135 23.42 -9.78 -11.17
CA ASP A 135 23.75 -10.28 -12.51
C ASP A 135 23.19 -11.68 -12.78
N VAL A 136 23.05 -12.47 -11.71
CA VAL A 136 22.43 -13.79 -11.76
C VAL A 136 21.08 -13.70 -11.05
N PRO A 137 19.95 -13.80 -11.79
CA PRO A 137 18.64 -13.85 -11.18
C PRO A 137 18.45 -15.20 -10.50
N GLY A 138 18.10 -15.16 -9.22
CA GLY A 138 17.68 -16.30 -8.42
C GLY A 138 16.16 -16.47 -8.44
N ASN A 139 15.65 -17.20 -7.46
CA ASN A 139 14.21 -17.38 -7.31
C ASN A 139 13.55 -16.11 -6.76
N LEU A 140 12.60 -15.54 -7.52
CA LEU A 140 11.83 -14.34 -7.16
C LEU A 140 10.94 -14.54 -5.92
N ASP A 141 10.60 -15.78 -5.58
CA ASP A 141 9.79 -16.10 -4.40
C ASP A 141 10.61 -16.07 -3.09
N VAL A 142 11.95 -16.00 -3.18
CA VAL A 142 12.82 -15.95 -2.00
C VAL A 142 12.88 -14.52 -1.46
N LEU A 143 12.20 -14.30 -0.35
CA LEU A 143 12.21 -13.04 0.37
C LEU A 143 13.33 -13.03 1.43
N ARG A 144 14.15 -11.96 1.42
CA ARG A 144 15.15 -11.69 2.47
C ARG A 144 14.82 -10.35 3.13
N PRO A 145 14.10 -10.34 4.27
CA PRO A 145 13.70 -9.10 4.94
C PRO A 145 14.90 -8.30 5.44
N GLY A 146 15.02 -7.05 4.99
CA GLY A 146 15.98 -6.09 5.54
C GLY A 146 15.42 -5.23 6.68
N PRO A 147 16.19 -4.26 7.20
CA PRO A 147 15.73 -3.34 8.25
C PRO A 147 14.43 -2.59 7.91
N ALA A 148 14.23 -2.21 6.64
CA ALA A 148 13.00 -1.58 6.18
C ALA A 148 11.79 -2.53 6.29
N ALA A 149 11.95 -3.80 5.94
CA ALA A 149 10.89 -4.80 6.08
C ALA A 149 10.50 -5.01 7.55
N ALA A 150 11.47 -4.95 8.48
CA ALA A 150 11.18 -5.01 9.91
C ALA A 150 10.34 -3.81 10.40
N ARG A 151 10.56 -2.60 9.85
CA ARG A 151 9.72 -1.42 10.15
C ARG A 151 8.29 -1.62 9.66
N VAL A 152 8.11 -2.09 8.43
CA VAL A 152 6.78 -2.40 7.88
C VAL A 152 6.08 -3.49 8.70
N ALA A 153 6.81 -4.54 9.10
CA ALA A 153 6.26 -5.60 9.94
C ALA A 153 5.78 -5.06 11.30
N LYS A 154 6.58 -4.19 11.95
CA LYS A 154 6.17 -3.52 13.20
C LYS A 154 4.92 -2.66 12.99
N PHE A 155 4.90 -1.85 11.94
CA PHE A 155 3.76 -0.99 11.58
C PHE A 155 2.45 -1.76 11.38
N LEU A 156 2.54 -2.92 10.71
CA LEU A 156 1.41 -3.83 10.52
C LEU A 156 0.99 -4.48 11.83
N ALA A 157 1.95 -4.96 12.63
CA ALA A 157 1.66 -5.59 13.92
C ALA A 157 0.90 -4.65 14.88
N GLU A 158 1.25 -3.37 14.91
CA GLU A 158 0.54 -2.36 15.71
C GLU A 158 -0.93 -2.21 15.29
N ARG A 159 -1.21 -2.21 13.99
CA ARG A 159 -2.58 -2.09 13.43
C ARG A 159 -3.39 -3.37 13.59
N LEU A 160 -2.72 -4.52 13.60
CA LEU A 160 -3.32 -5.83 13.85
C LEU A 160 -3.47 -6.13 15.35
N SER A 161 -3.02 -5.24 16.23
CA SER A 161 -3.27 -5.37 17.66
C SER A 161 -4.77 -5.42 17.93
N TYR A 162 -5.19 -6.27 18.89
CA TYR A 162 -6.61 -6.53 19.18
C TYR A 162 -7.42 -5.23 19.30
N ARG A 163 -6.95 -4.26 20.08
CA ARG A 163 -7.66 -3.00 20.28
C ARG A 163 -7.82 -2.20 18.97
N SER A 164 -6.74 -2.05 18.20
CA SER A 164 -6.77 -1.28 16.95
C SER A 164 -7.66 -1.95 15.92
N PHE A 165 -7.45 -3.25 15.70
CA PHE A 165 -8.14 -4.02 14.67
C PHE A 165 -9.65 -4.04 14.90
N TYR A 166 -10.11 -4.45 16.08
CA TYR A 166 -11.55 -4.60 16.34
C TYR A 166 -12.30 -3.27 16.38
N SER A 167 -11.66 -2.17 16.82
CA SER A 167 -12.29 -0.84 16.87
C SER A 167 -12.50 -0.19 15.51
N GLN A 168 -11.87 -0.73 14.45
CA GLN A 168 -11.87 -0.15 13.10
C GLN A 168 -12.51 -1.07 12.05
N GLN A 169 -13.28 -2.07 12.48
CA GLN A 169 -14.01 -2.95 11.56
C GLN A 169 -15.29 -2.29 11.03
N CYS A 170 -15.82 -2.84 9.95
CA CYS A 170 -17.12 -2.44 9.43
C CYS A 170 -18.21 -2.93 10.39
N ILE A 171 -18.79 -2.03 11.19
CA ILE A 171 -19.91 -2.33 12.10
C ILE A 171 -21.21 -2.05 11.35
N TRP A 172 -22.17 -2.97 11.45
CA TRP A 172 -23.56 -2.74 11.06
C TRP A 172 -24.35 -2.64 12.37
N ASP A 173 -25.00 -1.49 12.59
CA ASP A 173 -26.03 -1.34 13.63
C ASP A 173 -27.36 -1.93 13.14
#